data_AF-A0A3M2VYG1-F1
#
_entry.id   AF-A0A3M2VYG1-F1
#
_cell.length_a   1.000
_cell.length_b   1.000
_cell.length_c   1.000
_cell.angle_alpha   90.00
_cell.angle_beta   90.00
_cell.angle_gamma   90.00
#
_symmetry.space_group_name_H-M   'P 1'
#
loop_
_entity.id
_entity.type
_entity.pdbx_description
1 polymer ?
#
loop_
_entity_poly.entity_id
_entity_poly.type
_entity_poly.pdbx_seq_one_letter_code
_entity_poly.pdbx_strand_id
1 'polypeptide(L)'
;TDPAMADATYIEPIKWQTVAKIIEKERPDALLPTMGGQTALNCALDLEREGVLEKFGVEMIGANADTIDKAEDRSRFDKAMKSIGLACPRSGIAHSMEEANAVLEKLGFPCIIRPSFT
;
A
#
# COMPACT_ATOMS: atom_id res chain seq x y z
N THR A 1 -15.58 -0.77 16.80
CA THR A 1 -15.59 0.56 17.44
C THR A 1 -16.96 0.80 18.01
N ASP A 2 -17.05 1.29 19.24
CA ASP A 2 -18.35 1.58 19.88
C ASP A 2 -18.98 2.87 19.32
N PRO A 3 -20.31 2.99 19.30
CA PRO A 3 -21.02 4.14 18.69
C PRO A 3 -20.67 5.51 19.28
N ALA A 4 -20.08 5.56 20.48
CA ALA A 4 -19.70 6.80 21.15
C ALA A 4 -18.29 7.31 20.76
N MET A 5 -17.54 6.56 19.95
CA MET A 5 -16.13 6.87 19.65
C MET A 5 -15.93 7.65 18.34
N ALA A 6 -16.95 7.69 17.47
CA ALA A 6 -16.93 8.40 16.19
C ALA A 6 -18.34 8.83 15.80
N ASP A 7 -18.46 9.98 15.12
CA ASP A 7 -19.75 10.54 14.68
C ASP A 7 -20.50 9.61 13.72
N ALA A 8 -19.75 8.94 12.83
CA ALA A 8 -20.28 7.96 11.88
C ALA A 8 -19.44 6.68 11.92
N THR A 9 -20.05 5.56 12.35
CA THR A 9 -19.41 4.24 12.39
C THR A 9 -20.07 3.31 11.37
N TYR A 10 -19.27 2.78 10.45
CA TYR A 10 -19.71 1.84 9.43
C TYR A 10 -19.17 0.43 9.71
N ILE A 11 -20.06 -0.54 9.89
CA ILE A 11 -19.71 -1.97 9.98
C ILE A 11 -20.05 -2.60 8.63
N GLU A 12 -19.18 -2.36 7.66
CA GLU A 12 -19.35 -2.73 6.26
C GLU A 12 -18.06 -3.37 5.71
N PRO A 13 -18.11 -4.15 4.61
CA PRO A 13 -16.90 -4.73 4.02
C PRO A 13 -15.91 -3.65 3.56
N ILE A 14 -14.64 -3.80 3.93
CA ILE A 14 -13.54 -2.90 3.53
C ILE A 14 -13.12 -3.22 2.09
N LYS A 15 -13.99 -2.87 1.14
CA LYS A 15 -13.76 -2.92 -0.30
C LYS A 15 -13.92 -1.51 -0.86
N TRP A 16 -13.11 -1.13 -1.84
CA TRP A 16 -13.11 0.23 -2.36
C TRP A 16 -14.49 0.66 -2.87
N GLN A 17 -15.30 -0.24 -3.43
CA GLN A 17 -16.66 0.09 -3.89
C GLN A 17 -17.59 0.47 -2.73
N THR A 18 -17.45 -0.21 -1.61
CA THR A 18 -18.23 0.06 -0.40
C THR A 18 -17.78 1.37 0.22
N VAL A 19 -16.47 1.57 0.36
CA VAL A 19 -15.89 2.79 0.93
C VAL A 19 -16.19 4.00 0.05
N ALA A 20 -16.21 3.85 -1.28
CA ALA A 20 -16.59 4.91 -2.21
C ALA A 20 -18.04 5.40 -1.98
N LYS A 21 -18.98 4.50 -1.67
CA LYS A 21 -20.35 4.88 -1.31
C LYS A 21 -20.42 5.62 0.02
N ILE A 22 -19.57 5.24 0.97
CA ILE A 22 -19.46 5.94 2.27
C ILE A 22 -18.90 7.34 2.04
N ILE A 23 -17.84 7.49 1.25
CA ILE A 23 -17.26 8.80 0.87
C ILE A 23 -18.29 9.65 0.14
N GLU A 24 -19.06 9.08 -0.79
CA GLU A 24 -20.11 9.81 -1.52
C GLU A 24 -21.19 10.36 -0.59
N LYS A 25 -21.57 9.60 0.44
CA LYS A 25 -22.58 9.97 1.43
C LYS A 25 -22.05 10.98 2.45
N GLU A 26 -20.89 10.70 3.05
CA GLU A 26 -20.36 11.46 4.19
C GLU A 26 -19.50 12.66 3.77
N ARG A 27 -18.98 12.66 2.53
CA ARG A 27 -18.13 13.73 1.98
C ARG A 27 -17.01 14.17 2.94
N PRO A 28 -16.14 13.26 3.40
CA PRO A 28 -15.05 13.61 4.28
C PRO A 28 -14.03 14.49 3.57
N ASP A 29 -13.40 15.41 4.29
CA ASP A 29 -12.31 16.22 3.75
C ASP A 29 -11.02 15.42 3.56
N ALA A 30 -10.79 14.41 4.41
CA ALA A 30 -9.56 13.64 4.43
C ALA A 30 -9.75 12.15 4.73
N LEU A 31 -8.79 11.33 4.27
CA LEU A 31 -8.67 9.90 4.50
C LEU A 31 -7.36 9.57 5.20
N LEU A 32 -7.41 8.84 6.33
CA LEU A 32 -6.24 8.39 7.09
C LEU A 32 -6.04 6.86 6.93
N PRO A 33 -5.15 6.40 6.03
CA PRO A 33 -5.02 4.98 5.70
C PRO A 33 -4.05 4.20 6.61
N THR A 34 -3.32 4.87 7.50
CA THR A 34 -2.17 4.28 8.22
C THR A 34 -2.55 3.49 9.48
N MET A 35 -3.83 3.48 9.88
CA MET A 35 -4.28 2.89 11.14
C MET A 35 -4.91 1.50 11.01
N GLY A 36 -5.10 0.99 9.77
CA GLY A 36 -5.82 -0.27 9.52
C GLY A 36 -4.95 -1.39 8.92
N GLY A 37 -3.63 -1.33 9.08
CA GLY A 37 -2.70 -2.28 8.49
C GLY A 37 -2.79 -2.30 6.95
N GLN A 38 -2.45 -3.44 6.33
CA GLN A 38 -2.45 -3.53 4.88
C GLN A 38 -3.85 -3.39 4.27
N THR A 39 -4.89 -3.88 4.94
CA THR A 39 -6.26 -3.79 4.42
C THR A 39 -6.66 -2.34 4.14
N ALA A 40 -6.33 -1.42 5.06
CA ALA A 40 -6.61 0.00 4.85
C ALA A 40 -5.70 0.63 3.78
N LEU A 41 -4.41 0.29 3.76
CA LEU A 41 -3.46 0.79 2.76
C LEU A 41 -3.86 0.37 1.34
N ASN A 42 -4.10 -0.91 1.11
CA ASN A 42 -4.52 -1.43 -0.19
C ASN A 42 -5.85 -0.82 -0.64
N CYS A 43 -6.83 -0.68 0.28
CA CYS A 43 -8.10 -0.04 -0.06
C CYS A 43 -7.93 1.44 -0.42
N ALA A 44 -7.04 2.17 0.27
CA ALA A 44 -6.77 3.57 -0.03
C ALA A 44 -6.09 3.75 -1.39
N LEU A 45 -5.11 2.90 -1.71
CA LEU A 45 -4.48 2.85 -3.03
C LEU A 45 -5.48 2.49 -4.13
N ASP A 46 -6.41 1.55 -3.88
CA ASP A 46 -7.49 1.24 -4.81
C ASP A 46 -8.41 2.45 -5.02
N LEU A 47 -8.85 3.14 -3.95
CA LEU A 47 -9.71 4.33 -4.06
C LEU A 47 -9.05 5.46 -4.86
N GLU A 48 -7.74 5.63 -4.71
CA GLU A 48 -6.97 6.60 -5.47
C GLU A 48 -6.79 6.17 -6.94
N ARG A 49 -6.44 4.90 -7.18
CA ARG A 49 -6.30 4.35 -8.54
C ARG A 49 -7.60 4.46 -9.33
N GLU A 50 -8.74 4.24 -8.70
CA GLU A 50 -10.07 4.37 -9.31
C GLU A 50 -10.56 5.84 -9.36
N GLY A 51 -9.75 6.81 -8.93
CA GLY A 51 -10.06 8.25 -9.01
C GLY A 51 -11.17 8.72 -8.05
N VAL A 52 -11.51 7.91 -7.05
CA VAL A 52 -12.59 8.22 -6.10
C VAL A 52 -12.20 9.41 -5.22
N LEU A 53 -10.96 9.43 -4.72
CA LEU A 53 -10.50 10.50 -3.84
C LEU A 53 -10.50 11.85 -4.57
N GLU A 54 -10.00 11.89 -5.80
CA GLU A 54 -10.03 13.10 -6.64
C GLU A 54 -11.47 13.54 -6.95
N LYS A 55 -12.33 12.62 -7.36
CA LYS A 55 -13.74 12.89 -7.67
C LYS A 55 -14.50 13.55 -6.52
N PHE A 56 -14.20 13.13 -5.29
CA PHE A 56 -14.88 13.59 -4.09
C PHE A 56 -14.09 14.65 -3.31
N GLY A 57 -12.90 15.05 -3.78
CA GLY A 57 -12.06 16.06 -3.15
C GLY A 57 -11.49 15.63 -1.80
N VAL A 58 -11.24 14.33 -1.60
CA VAL A 58 -10.76 13.77 -0.34
C VAL A 58 -9.23 13.74 -0.33
N GLU A 59 -8.60 14.38 0.65
CA GLU A 59 -7.14 14.41 0.79
C GLU A 59 -6.63 13.18 1.57
N MET A 60 -5.64 12.47 1.04
CA MET A 60 -4.99 11.39 1.78
C MET A 60 -3.96 11.97 2.76
N ILE A 61 -4.13 11.74 4.06
CA ILE A 61 -3.28 12.27 5.12
C ILE A 61 -2.51 11.17 5.85
N GLY A 62 -1.39 11.53 6.47
CA GLY A 62 -0.54 10.61 7.24
C GLY A 62 0.44 9.79 6.38
N ALA A 63 0.06 9.39 5.17
CA ALA A 63 0.98 8.87 4.17
C ALA A 63 0.44 9.16 2.77
N ASN A 64 1.25 9.81 1.93
CA ASN A 64 0.87 10.06 0.54
C ASN A 64 1.00 8.76 -0.27
N ALA A 65 0.15 8.60 -1.28
CA ALA A 65 0.16 7.51 -2.25
C ALA A 65 1.56 7.09 -2.72
N ASP A 66 2.34 8.07 -3.19
CA ASP A 66 3.70 7.85 -3.70
C ASP A 66 4.65 7.40 -2.57
N THR A 67 4.39 7.78 -1.33
CA THR A 67 5.17 7.32 -0.17
C THR A 67 4.82 5.88 0.19
N ILE A 68 3.54 5.51 0.12
CA ILE A 68 3.08 4.13 0.34
C ILE A 68 3.65 3.22 -0.76
N ASP A 69 3.51 3.61 -2.03
CA ASP A 69 4.03 2.84 -3.17
C ASP A 69 5.56 2.71 -3.15
N LYS A 70 6.29 3.76 -2.76
CA LYS A 70 7.76 3.68 -2.55
C LYS A 70 8.16 2.69 -1.47
N ALA A 71 7.38 2.57 -0.41
CA ALA A 71 7.67 1.70 0.72
C ALA A 71 7.30 0.22 0.42
N GLU A 72 6.22 0.00 -0.32
CA GLU A 72 5.68 -1.32 -0.63
C GLU A 72 6.34 -1.97 -1.87
N ASP A 73 6.76 -1.17 -2.86
CA ASP A 73 7.55 -1.67 -3.98
C ASP A 73 9.03 -1.84 -3.58
N ARG A 74 9.45 -3.10 -3.46
CA ARG A 74 10.84 -3.49 -3.14
C ARG A 74 11.87 -2.95 -4.13
N SER A 75 11.50 -2.76 -5.41
CA SER A 75 12.35 -2.11 -6.43
C SER A 75 12.62 -0.66 -6.07
N ARG A 76 11.57 0.07 -5.67
CA ARG A 76 11.67 1.49 -5.28
C ARG A 76 12.41 1.62 -3.96
N PHE A 77 12.15 0.71 -3.01
CA PHE A 77 12.86 0.67 -1.74
C PHE A 77 14.37 0.46 -1.90
N ASP A 78 14.81 -0.55 -2.67
CA ASP A 78 16.23 -0.83 -2.91
C ASP A 78 16.92 0.36 -3.62
N LYS A 79 16.24 0.98 -4.60
CA LYS A 79 16.74 2.20 -5.25
C LYS A 79 16.85 3.37 -4.28
N ALA A 80 15.86 3.57 -3.42
CA ALA A 80 15.86 4.63 -2.43
C ALA A 80 17.01 4.47 -1.43
N MET A 81 17.21 3.26 -0.90
CA MET A 81 18.31 2.96 0.03
C MET A 81 19.68 3.15 -0.63
N LYS A 82 19.85 2.69 -1.87
CA LYS A 82 21.08 2.92 -2.65
C LYS A 82 21.33 4.40 -2.90
N SER A 83 20.29 5.19 -3.14
CA SER A 83 20.43 6.63 -3.40
C SER A 83 20.95 7.41 -2.20
N ILE A 84 20.70 6.93 -0.97
CA ILE A 84 21.21 7.52 0.28
C ILE A 84 22.47 6.81 0.80
N GLY A 85 23.07 5.91 0.01
CA GLY A 85 24.32 5.23 0.35
C GLY A 85 24.20 4.16 1.43
N LEU A 86 23.00 3.68 1.75
CA LEU A 86 22.82 2.59 2.70
C LEU A 86 23.06 1.24 2.03
N ALA A 87 23.75 0.35 2.74
CA ALA A 87 24.00 -1.00 2.26
C ALA A 87 22.73 -1.85 2.32
N CYS A 88 22.35 -2.44 1.18
CA CYS A 88 21.30 -3.43 1.09
C CYS A 88 21.90 -4.83 0.85
N PRO A 89 21.30 -5.90 1.40
CA PRO A 89 21.68 -7.26 1.08
C PRO A 89 21.59 -7.51 -0.43
N ARG A 90 22.41 -8.44 -0.94
CA ARG A 90 22.28 -8.92 -2.32
C ARG A 90 20.87 -9.49 -2.51
N SER A 91 20.13 -8.94 -3.45
CA SER A 91 18.74 -9.30 -3.72
C SER A 91 18.46 -9.26 -5.22
N GLY A 92 17.35 -9.87 -5.64
CA GLY A 92 16.83 -9.79 -6.99
C GLY A 92 15.29 -9.77 -6.94
N ILE A 93 14.67 -9.23 -7.99
CA ILE A 93 13.22 -9.17 -8.14
C ILE A 93 12.82 -10.21 -9.18
N ALA A 94 11.70 -10.88 -8.96
CA ALA A 94 11.13 -11.85 -9.87
C ALA A 94 9.61 -11.69 -9.92
N HIS A 95 9.07 -11.67 -11.13
CA HIS A 95 7.64 -11.68 -11.43
C HIS A 95 7.17 -13.04 -11.99
N SER A 96 8.11 -13.96 -12.25
CA SER A 96 7.84 -15.33 -12.70
C SER A 96 8.75 -16.33 -12.00
N MET A 97 8.40 -17.62 -12.06
CA MET A 97 9.23 -18.70 -11.51
C MET A 97 10.58 -18.82 -12.23
N GLU A 98 10.63 -18.53 -13.53
CA GLU A 98 11.86 -18.55 -14.32
C GLU A 98 12.82 -17.45 -13.86
N GLU A 99 12.32 -16.24 -13.65
CA GLU A 99 13.11 -15.14 -13.09
C GLU A 99 13.59 -15.45 -11.68
N ALA A 100 12.74 -16.05 -10.84
CA ALA A 100 13.10 -16.44 -9.48
C ALA A 100 14.26 -17.46 -9.47
N ASN A 101 14.24 -18.43 -10.37
CA ASN A 101 15.33 -19.40 -10.53
C ASN A 101 16.63 -18.74 -11.02
N ALA A 102 16.55 -17.81 -11.98
CA ALA A 102 17.72 -17.08 -12.46
C ALA A 102 18.33 -16.17 -11.37
N VAL A 103 17.51 -15.61 -10.47
CA VAL A 103 17.99 -14.85 -9.30
C VAL A 103 18.65 -15.79 -8.28
N LEU A 104 18.05 -16.96 -8.05
CA LEU A 104 18.59 -17.97 -7.15
C LEU A 104 19.97 -18.46 -7.59
N GLU A 105 20.19 -18.72 -8.89
CA GLU A 105 21.50 -19.11 -9.42
C GLU A 105 22.60 -18.08 -9.12
N LYS A 106 22.24 -16.79 -9.06
CA LYS A 106 23.17 -15.70 -8.74
C LYS A 106 23.41 -15.55 -7.24
N LEU A 107 22.40 -15.82 -6.40
CA LEU A 107 22.47 -15.60 -4.94
C LEU A 107 22.99 -16.83 -4.18
N GLY A 108 22.62 -18.03 -4.61
CA GLY A 108 22.86 -19.28 -3.89
C GLY A 108 21.92 -19.50 -2.71
N PHE A 109 21.98 -20.70 -2.11
CA PHE A 109 21.23 -21.05 -0.91
C PHE A 109 22.06 -20.90 0.38
N PRO A 110 21.42 -20.60 1.53
CA PRO A 110 19.99 -20.30 1.69
C PRO A 110 19.63 -18.86 1.26
N CYS A 111 18.43 -18.67 0.70
CA CYS A 111 17.91 -17.37 0.30
C CYS A 111 16.53 -17.09 0.92
N ILE A 112 16.19 -15.81 1.12
CA ILE A 112 14.92 -15.37 1.71
C ILE A 112 14.03 -14.79 0.59
N ILE A 113 12.78 -15.26 0.50
CA ILE A 113 11.78 -14.72 -0.41
C ILE A 113 10.87 -13.75 0.34
N ARG A 114 10.71 -12.54 -0.19
CA ARG A 114 9.85 -11.49 0.38
C ARG A 114 8.93 -10.94 -0.71
N PRO A 115 7.61 -11.23 -0.68
CA PRO A 115 6.66 -10.62 -1.61
C PRO A 115 6.56 -9.10 -1.41
N SER A 116 6.20 -8.40 -2.48
CA SER A 116 5.75 -7.00 -2.46
C SER A 116 4.23 -6.95 -2.28
N PHE A 117 3.70 -5.93 -1.58
CA PHE A 117 2.25 -5.73 -1.35
C PHE A 117 1.54 -6.94 -0.70
N THR A 118 1.88 -7.28 0.54
CA THR A 118 1.17 -8.29 1.35
C THR A 118 0.13 -7.69 2.25
#